data_AF-A0A0Q6WNP2-F1
#
_entry.id   AF-A0A0Q6WNP2-F1
#
_cell.length_a   1.000
_cell.length_b   1.000
_cell.length_c   1.000
_cell.angle_alpha   90.00
_cell.angle_beta   90.00
_cell.angle_gamma   90.00
#
_symmetry.space_group_name_H-M   'P 1'
#
loop_
_entity.id
_entity.type
_entity.pdbx_description
1 polymer ?
#
loop_
_entity_poly.entity_id
_entity_poly.type
_entity_poly.pdbx_seq_one_letter_code
_entity_poly.pdbx_strand_id
1 'polypeptide(L)'
;MKNAKAVKQFFHTLVGLQGGIALFPAGINEFLFTAGYPRIYEELEHIRSDLAELGLYDLLNEAVTQSEVLAREGKYDDAEMLILEAGRKLSTASGVEDDLQRMYKSAND
;
A
#
# COMPACT_ATOMS: atom_id res chain seq x y z
N MET A 1 -11.08 -14.89 11.27
CA MET A 1 -11.24 -14.71 9.81
C MET A 1 -9.92 -15.04 9.14
N LYS A 2 -9.89 -16.02 8.22
CA LYS A 2 -8.65 -16.41 7.50
C LYS A 2 -8.05 -15.26 6.66
N ASN A 3 -8.88 -14.30 6.27
CA ASN A 3 -8.58 -13.26 5.28
C ASN A 3 -7.85 -12.04 5.89
N ALA A 4 -7.94 -11.83 7.21
CA ALA A 4 -7.33 -10.67 7.87
C ALA A 4 -5.79 -10.65 7.72
N LYS A 5 -5.12 -11.81 7.68
CA LYS A 5 -3.66 -11.86 7.59
C LYS A 5 -3.13 -11.37 6.24
N ALA A 6 -3.78 -11.78 5.14
CA ALA A 6 -3.36 -11.40 3.78
C ALA A 6 -3.58 -9.90 3.55
N VAL A 7 -4.74 -9.38 3.95
CA VAL A 7 -5.05 -7.95 3.86
C VAL A 7 -4.10 -7.10 4.72
N LYS A 8 -3.75 -7.55 5.93
CA LYS A 8 -2.73 -6.90 6.78
C LYS A 8 -1.34 -6.93 6.15
N GLN A 9 -0.96 -8.05 5.53
CA GLN A 9 0.31 -8.15 4.80
C GLN A 9 0.35 -7.15 3.64
N PHE A 10 -0.75 -7.02 2.91
CA PHE A 10 -0.84 -6.09 1.79
C PHE A 10 -0.71 -4.62 2.21
N PHE A 11 -1.19 -4.25 3.40
CA PHE A 11 -0.91 -2.93 3.96
C PHE A 11 0.59 -2.65 4.06
N HIS A 12 1.39 -3.60 4.55
CA HIS A 12 2.84 -3.44 4.62
C HIS A 12 3.48 -3.35 3.23
N THR A 13 2.93 -4.07 2.26
CA THR A 13 3.33 -3.97 0.86
C THR A 13 3.06 -2.55 0.30
N LEU A 14 1.92 -1.93 0.61
CA LEU A 14 1.64 -0.53 0.22
C LEU A 14 2.57 0.47 0.90
N VAL A 15 2.93 0.27 2.18
CA VAL A 15 3.95 1.07 2.87
C VAL A 15 5.30 0.96 2.17
N GLY A 16 5.66 -0.25 1.71
CA GLY A 16 6.86 -0.48 0.91
C GLY A 16 6.84 0.26 -0.42
N LEU A 17 5.71 0.25 -1.13
CA LEU A 17 5.53 1.03 -2.35
C LEU A 17 5.66 2.53 -2.09
N GLN A 18 5.00 3.04 -1.05
CA GLN A 18 5.07 4.45 -0.66
C GLN A 18 6.53 4.90 -0.46
N GLY A 19 7.30 4.17 0.36
CA GLY A 19 8.72 4.45 0.56
C GLY A 19 9.52 4.30 -0.74
N GLY A 20 9.17 3.31 -1.57
CA GLY A 20 9.79 3.11 -2.87
C GLY A 20 9.58 4.29 -3.83
N ILE A 21 8.41 4.93 -3.81
CA ILE A 21 8.10 6.15 -4.58
C ILE A 21 8.94 7.32 -4.06
N ALA A 22 8.96 7.55 -2.74
CA ALA A 22 9.72 8.64 -2.13
C ALA A 22 11.24 8.56 -2.38
N LEU A 23 11.78 7.34 -2.47
CA LEU A 23 13.21 7.08 -2.67
C LEU A 23 13.64 7.07 -4.14
N PHE A 24 12.71 6.96 -5.09
CA PHE A 24 13.02 6.88 -6.53
C PHE A 24 13.71 8.15 -7.08
N PRO A 25 13.28 9.39 -6.76
CA PRO A 25 13.88 10.61 -7.32
C PRO A 25 15.33 10.81 -6.90
N ALA A 26 15.71 10.24 -5.75
CA ALA A 26 17.07 10.25 -5.23
C ALA A 26 17.95 9.13 -5.84
N GLY A 27 17.41 8.30 -6.74
CA GLY A 27 18.12 7.15 -7.33
C GLY A 27 18.36 6.01 -6.34
N ILE A 28 17.71 6.02 -5.17
CA ILE A 28 17.93 4.99 -4.13
C ILE A 28 17.13 3.72 -4.46
N ASN A 29 15.94 3.86 -5.04
CA ASN A 29 15.12 2.75 -5.49
C ASN A 29 15.05 2.73 -7.02
N GLU A 30 16.03 2.14 -7.70
CA GLU A 30 16.06 2.10 -9.17
C GLU A 30 14.98 1.17 -9.79
N PHE A 31 14.31 0.36 -8.96
CA PHE A 31 13.43 -0.72 -9.42
C PHE A 31 11.92 -0.42 -9.24
N LEU A 32 11.54 0.82 -8.93
CA LEU A 32 10.12 1.19 -8.72
C LEU A 32 9.22 0.73 -9.87
N PHE A 33 9.61 1.03 -11.12
CA PHE A 33 8.78 0.72 -12.29
C PHE A 33 9.01 -0.69 -12.86
N THR A 34 10.15 -1.31 -12.59
CA THR A 34 10.51 -2.62 -13.14
C THR A 34 10.13 -3.78 -12.21
N ALA A 35 10.04 -3.53 -10.91
CA ALA A 35 9.70 -4.54 -9.91
C ALA A 35 8.68 -4.05 -8.88
N GLY A 36 8.74 -2.79 -8.45
CA GLY A 36 7.86 -2.21 -7.44
C GLY A 36 6.38 -2.29 -7.82
N TYR A 37 5.96 -1.54 -8.84
CA TYR A 37 4.58 -1.56 -9.33
C TYR A 37 4.12 -2.94 -9.81
N PRO A 38 4.89 -3.70 -10.62
CA PRO A 38 4.49 -5.05 -11.03
C PRO A 38 4.13 -5.97 -9.86
N ARG A 39 4.96 -6.00 -8.82
CA ARG A 39 4.70 -6.80 -7.62
C ARG A 39 3.41 -6.38 -6.91
N ILE A 40 3.11 -5.08 -6.88
CA ILE A 40 1.89 -4.56 -6.24
C ILE A 40 0.65 -5.06 -6.95
N TYR A 41 0.64 -5.05 -8.28
CA TYR A 41 -0.50 -5.60 -9.04
C TYR A 41 -0.67 -7.10 -8.83
N GLU A 42 0.43 -7.87 -8.78
CA GLU A 42 0.39 -9.30 -8.48
C GLU A 42 -0.22 -9.58 -7.09
N GLU A 43 0.22 -8.86 -6.07
CA GLU A 43 -0.31 -9.02 -4.71
C GLU A 43 -1.78 -8.56 -4.61
N LEU A 44 -2.15 -7.46 -5.29
CA LEU A 44 -3.52 -6.93 -5.31
C LEU A 44 -4.51 -7.91 -5.93
N GLU A 45 -4.16 -8.54 -7.04
CA GLU A 45 -4.99 -9.57 -7.68
C GLU A 45 -5.03 -10.87 -6.86
N HIS A 46 -3.92 -11.25 -6.24
CA HIS A 46 -3.86 -12.45 -5.38
C HIS A 46 -4.87 -12.38 -4.23
N ILE A 47 -5.10 -11.19 -3.67
CA ILE A 47 -6.02 -10.98 -2.54
C ILE A 47 -7.36 -10.36 -2.96
N ARG A 48 -7.70 -10.36 -4.25
CA ARG A 48 -8.86 -9.66 -4.80
C ARG A 48 -10.16 -9.99 -4.09
N SER A 49 -10.43 -11.27 -3.81
CA SER A 49 -11.64 -11.69 -3.13
C SER A 49 -11.76 -11.08 -1.74
N ASP A 50 -10.65 -11.04 -0.99
CA ASP A 50 -10.61 -10.53 0.37
C ASP A 50 -10.81 -9.01 0.39
N LEU A 51 -10.25 -8.29 -0.59
CA LEU A 51 -10.47 -6.85 -0.75
C LEU A 51 -11.89 -6.54 -1.24
N ALA A 52 -12.48 -7.40 -2.08
CA ALA A 52 -13.84 -7.23 -2.57
C ALA A 52 -14.87 -7.42 -1.44
N GLU A 53 -14.65 -8.37 -0.51
CA GLU A 53 -15.47 -8.52 0.70
C GLU A 53 -15.45 -7.25 1.58
N LEU A 54 -14.35 -6.50 1.55
CA LEU A 54 -14.20 -5.22 2.26
C LEU A 54 -14.67 -4.01 1.42
N GLY A 55 -15.06 -4.20 0.16
CA GLY A 55 -15.41 -3.11 -0.76
C GLY A 55 -14.22 -2.20 -1.12
N LEU A 56 -12.98 -2.70 -1.03
CA LEU A 56 -11.76 -1.91 -1.21
C LEU A 56 -10.99 -2.20 -2.50
N TYR A 57 -11.31 -3.29 -3.20
CA TYR A 57 -10.52 -3.72 -4.36
C TYR A 57 -10.39 -2.61 -5.42
N ASP A 58 -11.51 -2.06 -5.90
CA ASP A 58 -11.48 -1.05 -6.96
C ASP A 58 -10.77 0.24 -6.52
N LEU A 59 -10.99 0.66 -5.27
CA LEU A 59 -10.33 1.83 -4.69
C LEU A 59 -8.81 1.66 -4.64
N LEU A 60 -8.33 0.50 -4.19
CA LEU A 60 -6.91 0.21 -4.09
C LEU A 60 -6.28 0.07 -5.47
N ASN A 61 -6.97 -0.59 -6.41
CA ASN A 61 -6.49 -0.74 -7.78
C ASN A 61 -6.38 0.62 -8.48
N GLU A 62 -7.41 1.47 -8.35
CA GLU A 62 -7.39 2.83 -8.91
C GLU A 62 -6.25 3.68 -8.33
N ALA A 63 -6.07 3.64 -7.01
CA ALA A 63 -4.99 4.37 -6.34
C ALA A 63 -3.60 3.92 -6.83
N VAL A 64 -3.37 2.60 -6.95
CA VAL A 64 -2.10 2.07 -7.47
C VAL A 64 -1.90 2.51 -8.92
N THR A 65 -2.89 2.33 -9.79
CA THR A 65 -2.78 2.73 -11.21
C THR A 65 -2.52 4.22 -11.39
N GLN A 66 -3.25 5.08 -10.68
CA GLN A 66 -3.04 6.52 -10.77
C GLN A 66 -1.69 6.95 -10.17
N SER A 67 -1.25 6.31 -9.08
CA SER A 67 0.07 6.60 -8.50
C SER A 67 1.20 6.24 -9.47
N GLU A 68 1.07 5.15 -10.23
CA GLU A 68 2.05 4.78 -11.25
C GLU A 68 2.12 5.83 -12.35
N VAL A 69 0.96 6.30 -12.83
CA VAL A 69 0.89 7.37 -13.83
C VAL A 69 1.58 8.64 -13.32
N LEU A 70 1.25 9.09 -12.11
CA LEU A 70 1.85 10.27 -11.49
C LEU A 70 3.36 10.11 -11.31
N ALA A 71 3.82 8.95 -10.82
CA ALA A 71 5.23 8.68 -10.67
C ALA A 71 5.97 8.69 -12.02
N ARG A 72 5.37 8.14 -13.09
CA ARG A 72 5.94 8.19 -14.45
C ARG A 72 6.00 9.60 -15.02
N GLU A 73 5.08 10.48 -14.61
CA GLU A 73 5.10 11.92 -14.93
C GLU A 73 6.08 12.72 -14.06
N GLY A 74 6.77 12.08 -13.12
CA GLY A 74 7.70 12.74 -12.19
C GLY A 74 7.02 13.46 -11.02
N LYS A 75 5.72 13.23 -10.81
CA LYS A 75 4.92 13.78 -9.70
C LYS A 75 4.96 12.83 -8.50
N TYR A 76 6.14 12.66 -7.93
CA TYR A 76 6.39 11.63 -6.91
C TYR A 76 5.67 11.93 -5.58
N ASP A 77 5.61 13.19 -5.15
CA ASP A 77 4.91 13.57 -3.92
C ASP A 77 3.41 13.26 -4.02
N ASP A 78 2.79 13.58 -5.17
CA ASP A 78 1.37 13.28 -5.42
C ASP A 78 1.13 11.76 -5.48
N ALA A 79 2.02 11.02 -6.14
CA ALA A 79 1.95 9.57 -6.23
C ALA A 79 2.08 8.92 -4.84
N GLU A 80 3.03 9.39 -4.02
CA GLU A 80 3.24 8.92 -2.65
C GLU A 80 1.99 9.16 -1.80
N MET A 81 1.44 10.37 -1.88
CA MET A 81 0.26 10.75 -1.11
C MET A 81 -0.96 9.88 -1.45
N LEU A 82 -1.15 9.54 -2.72
CA LEU A 82 -2.24 8.67 -3.13
C LEU A 82 -2.13 7.27 -2.51
N ILE A 83 -0.92 6.70 -2.48
CA ILE A 83 -0.68 5.40 -1.83
C ILE A 83 -0.85 5.49 -0.32
N LEU A 84 -0.41 6.58 0.32
CA LEU A 84 -0.59 6.80 1.75
C LEU A 84 -2.08 6.83 2.13
N GLU A 85 -2.91 7.56 1.37
CA GLU A 85 -4.35 7.64 1.61
C GLU A 85 -5.06 6.29 1.43
N ALA A 86 -4.68 5.55 0.39
CA ALA A 86 -5.15 4.20 0.15
C ALA A 86 -4.75 3.25 1.29
N GLY A 87 -3.50 3.33 1.75
CA GLY A 87 -2.97 2.59 2.89
C GLY A 87 -3.73 2.86 4.19
N ARG A 88 -4.10 4.11 4.46
CA ARG A 88 -4.92 4.48 5.64
C ARG A 88 -6.31 3.83 5.61
N LYS A 89 -6.99 3.85 4.47
CA LYS A 89 -8.29 3.20 4.31
C LYS A 89 -8.19 1.69 4.55
N LEU A 90 -7.15 1.07 4.01
CA LEU A 90 -6.87 -0.35 4.22
C LEU A 90 -6.55 -0.66 5.68
N SER A 91 -5.74 0.15 6.37
CA SER A 91 -5.35 -0.09 7.76
C SER A 91 -6.53 -0.06 8.71
N THR A 92 -7.46 0.88 8.50
CA THR A 92 -8.68 0.99 9.29
C THR A 92 -9.60 -0.20 9.04
N ALA A 93 -9.83 -0.58 7.77
CA ALA A 93 -10.71 -1.69 7.43
C ALA A 93 -10.17 -3.08 7.84
N SER A 94 -8.84 -3.25 7.85
CA SER A 94 -8.18 -4.52 8.18
C SER A 94 -7.86 -4.69 9.67
N GLY A 95 -8.02 -3.63 10.47
CA GLY A 95 -7.64 -3.61 11.88
C GLY A 95 -6.13 -3.62 12.12
N VAL A 96 -5.31 -3.26 11.11
CA VAL A 96 -3.86 -3.00 11.33
C VAL A 96 -3.68 -1.84 12.31
N GLU A 97 -4.53 -0.82 12.21
CA GLU A 97 -4.45 0.37 13.05
C GLU A 97 -4.52 0.01 14.55
N ASP A 98 -5.44 -0.86 14.93
CA ASP A 98 -5.57 -1.35 16.32
C ASP A 98 -4.35 -2.15 16.78
N ASP A 99 -3.75 -2.94 15.88
CA ASP A 99 -2.55 -3.71 16.19
C ASP A 99 -1.34 -2.78 16.41
N LEU A 100 -1.15 -1.78 15.55
CA LEU A 100 -0.10 -0.77 15.68
C LEU A 100 -0.26 0.02 16.98
N GLN A 101 -1.48 0.47 17.30
CA GLN A 101 -1.74 1.19 18.54
C GLN A 101 -1.45 0.34 19.78
N ARG A 102 -1.78 -0.96 19.76
CA ARG A 102 -1.44 -1.89 20.85
C ARG A 102 0.07 -2.03 21.02
N MET A 103 0.82 -2.20 19.92
CA MET A 103 2.28 -2.29 19.96
C MET A 103 2.94 -1.03 20.53
N TYR A 104 2.47 0.16 20.12
CA TYR A 104 3.02 1.42 20.61
C TYR A 104 2.79 1.62 22.12
N LYS A 105 1.62 1.22 22.63
CA LYS A 105 1.35 1.28 24.08
C LYS A 105 2.25 0.31 24.85
N SER A 106 2.36 -0.93 24.39
CA SER A 106 3.19 -1.94 25.07
C SER A 106 4.70 -1.67 25.00
N ALA A 107 5.17 -0.87 24.04
CA ALA A 107 6.57 -0.49 23.93
C ALA A 107 6.96 0.69 24.84
N ASN A 108 5.97 1.40 25.39
CA ASN A 108 6.16 2.56 26.25
C ASN A 108 5.71 2.30 27.71
N ASP A 109 5.30 1.07 28.03
CA ASP A 109 5.05 0.55 29.38
C ASP A 109 6.26 -0.30 29.84
#